data_AF-A0A834X2S2-F1
#
_entry.id   AF-A0A834X2S2-F1
#
_cell.length_a   1.000
_cell.length_b   1.000
_cell.length_c   1.000
_cell.angle_alpha   90.00
_cell.angle_beta   90.00
_cell.angle_gamma   90.00
#
_symmetry.space_group_name_H-M   'P 1'
#
loop_
_entity.id
_entity.type
_entity.pdbx_description
1 polymer ?
#
loop_
_entity_poly.entity_id
_entity_poly.type
_entity_poly.pdbx_seq_one_letter_code
_entity_poly.pdbx_strand_id
1 'polypeptide(L)' 'MAGSRYPGGMPPAVAVLKGALRRIKKPVTLLDITTLSLLRKDGHPSMYGLGGPTGMDCSHWCLAGVPDTWNEILYNLIV' A
#
# COMPACT_ATOMS: atom_id res chain seq x y z
N MET A 1 -5.98 19.80 -8.72
CA MET A 1 -5.56 19.89 -7.30
C MET A 1 -4.29 19.08 -7.14
N ALA A 2 -3.24 19.62 -6.53
CA ALA A 2 -2.05 18.83 -6.24
C ALA A 2 -2.35 17.91 -5.05
N GLY A 3 -2.22 16.59 -5.21
CA GLY A 3 -2.36 15.64 -4.11
C GLY A 3 -1.19 15.69 -3.13
N SER A 4 -1.37 15.08 -1.95
CA SER A 4 -0.33 14.96 -0.94
C SER A 4 0.90 14.19 -1.47
N ARG A 5 2.11 14.68 -1.16
CA ARG A 5 3.37 14.00 -1.47
C ARG A 5 3.90 13.30 -0.23
N TYR A 6 4.37 12.06 -0.39
CA TYR A 6 5.05 11.35 0.67
C TYR A 6 6.50 11.86 0.81
N PRO A 7 6.95 12.31 2.00
CA PRO A 7 8.26 12.94 2.16
C PRO A 7 9.45 11.98 2.00
N GLY A 8 9.26 10.69 2.26
CA GLY A 8 10.34 9.69 2.19
C GLY A 8 10.68 9.19 0.79
N GLY A 9 10.06 9.73 -0.26
CA GLY A 9 10.22 9.26 -1.63
C GLY A 9 9.50 7.93 -1.90
N MET A 10 9.53 7.49 -3.17
CA MET A 10 8.91 6.23 -3.58
C MET A 10 9.88 5.06 -3.38
N PRO A 11 9.40 3.88 -2.92
CA PRO A 11 10.22 2.68 -2.86
C PRO A 11 10.77 2.30 -4.24
N PRO A 12 12.06 1.93 -4.37
CA PRO A 12 12.64 1.53 -5.66
C PRO A 12 11.91 0.38 -6.34
N ALA A 13 11.33 -0.53 -5.55
CA ALA A 13 10.54 -1.66 -6.03
C ALA A 13 9.34 -1.24 -6.90
N VAL A 14 8.77 -0.04 -6.68
CA VAL A 14 7.66 0.49 -7.50
C VAL A 14 8.10 0.70 -8.95
N ALA A 15 9.32 1.22 -9.16
CA ALA A 15 9.86 1.43 -10.50
C ALA A 15 10.11 0.10 -11.21
N VAL A 16 10.64 -0.89 -10.48
CA VAL A 16 10.86 -2.26 -11.00
C VAL A 16 9.53 -2.90 -11.39
N LEU A 17 8.51 -2.84 -10.53
CA LEU A 17 7.17 -3.35 -10.79
C LEU A 17 6.58 -2.72 -12.05
N LYS A 18 6.55 -1.38 -12.15
CA LYS A 18 6.03 -0.68 -13.33
C LYS A 18 6.80 -1.03 -14.60
N GLY A 19 8.12 -1.20 -14.52
CA GLY A 19 8.96 -1.66 -15.63
C GLY A 19 8.70 -3.11 -16.05
N ALA A 20 8.37 -4.00 -15.11
CA ALA A 20 7.97 -5.37 -15.40
C ALA A 20 6.58 -5.39 -16.07
N LEU A 21 5.60 -4.69 -15.52
CA LEU A 21 4.23 -4.63 -16.03
C LEU A 21 4.14 -4.06 -17.46
N ARG A 22 5.05 -3.18 -17.85
CA ARG A 22 5.16 -2.69 -19.25
C ARG A 22 5.59 -3.77 -20.25
N ARG A 23 6.16 -4.88 -19.80
CA ARG A 23 6.78 -5.92 -20.65
C ARG A 23 6.04 -7.25 -20.63
N ILE A 24 5.03 -7.42 -19.77
CA ILE A 24 4.30 -8.69 -19.66
C ILE A 24 3.44 -8.92 -20.91
N LYS A 25 3.34 -10.18 -21.34
CA LYS A 25 2.54 -10.58 -22.51
C LYS A 25 1.03 -10.48 -22.28
N LYS A 26 0.58 -10.76 -21.06
CA LYS A 26 -0.82 -10.65 -20.63
C LYS A 26 -0.95 -9.39 -19.78
N PRO A 27 -1.56 -8.30 -20.29
CA PRO A 27 -1.69 -7.07 -19.53
C PRO A 27 -2.44 -7.31 -18.22
N VAL A 28 -2.02 -6.63 -17.15
CA VAL A 28 -2.72 -6.58 -15.87
C VAL A 28 -2.85 -5.13 -15.44
N THR A 29 -3.97 -4.81 -14.81
CA THR A 29 -4.19 -3.48 -14.22
C THR A 29 -3.55 -3.45 -12.84
N LEU A 30 -2.63 -2.51 -12.62
CA LEU A 30 -2.02 -2.31 -11.31
C LEU A 30 -2.99 -1.54 -10.40
N LEU A 31 -3.38 -2.15 -9.29
CA LEU A 31 -3.98 -1.45 -8.17
C LEU A 31 -2.89 -0.66 -7.43
N ASP A 32 -2.60 0.57 -7.88
CA ASP A 32 -1.51 1.39 -7.33
C ASP A 32 -1.90 2.06 -6.00
N ILE A 33 -1.80 1.27 -4.92
CA ILE A 33 -2.07 1.69 -3.54
C ILE A 33 -0.83 2.29 -2.85
N THR A 34 0.28 2.49 -3.55
CA THR A 34 1.56 2.77 -2.87
C THR A 34 1.55 4.11 -2.14
N THR A 35 1.20 5.19 -2.83
CA THR A 35 1.28 6.55 -2.25
C THR A 35 0.29 6.72 -1.10
N LEU A 36 -0.93 6.20 -1.23
CA LEU A 36 -1.95 6.31 -0.19
C LEU A 36 -1.54 5.52 1.06
N SER A 37 -0.99 4.30 0.90
CA SER A 37 -0.53 3.48 2.02
C SER A 37 0.67 4.10 2.73
N LEU A 38 1.61 4.70 1.98
CA LEU A 38 2.75 5.43 2.56
C LEU A 38 2.31 6.62 3.43
N LEU A 39 1.20 7.27 3.09
CA LEU A 39 0.65 8.38 3.88
C LEU A 39 -0.02 7.92 5.19
N ARG A 40 -0.29 6.62 5.35
CA ARG A 40 -1.07 6.05 6.46
C ARG A 40 -0.22 5.24 7.45
N LYS A 41 0.92 5.78 7.90
CA LYS A 41 1.78 5.10 8.90
C LYS A 41 1.05 4.77 10.22
N ASP A 42 -0.01 5.50 10.52
CA ASP A 42 -0.88 5.30 11.67
C ASP A 42 -1.83 4.10 11.52
N GLY A 43 -1.90 3.46 10.34
CA GLY A 43 -2.70 2.26 10.12
C GLY A 43 -2.03 0.95 10.60
N HIS A 44 -0.81 1.01 11.11
CA HIS A 44 -0.06 -0.17 11.55
C HIS A 44 -0.42 -0.58 13.00
N PRO A 45 -0.44 -1.90 13.32
CA PRO A 45 -0.69 -2.40 14.67
C PRO A 45 0.35 -1.98 15.71
N SER A 46 1.58 -1.65 15.30
CA SER A 46 2.66 -1.31 16.23
C SER A 46 2.85 -2.43 17.28
N MET A 47 2.84 -2.11 18.56
CA MET A 47 2.97 -3.07 19.67
C MET A 47 1.80 -4.04 19.83
N TYR A 48 0.68 -3.80 19.15
CA TYR A 48 -0.50 -4.70 19.17
C TYR A 48 -0.44 -5.78 18.08
N GLY A 49 0.61 -5.78 17.25
CA GLY A 49 0.82 -6.75 16.17
C GLY A 49 1.77 -7.89 16.55
N LEU A 50 2.38 -8.48 15.52
CA LEU A 50 3.38 -9.54 15.71
C LEU A 50 4.61 -8.98 16.43
N GLY A 51 5.04 -9.69 17.48
CA GLY A 51 6.12 -9.25 18.38
C GLY A 51 5.61 -8.61 19.68
N GLY A 52 4.33 -8.23 19.77
CA GLY A 52 3.73 -7.72 21.00
C GLY A 52 4.52 -6.55 21.59
N PRO A 53 4.58 -6.41 22.94
CA PRO A 53 5.29 -5.30 23.59
C PRO A 53 6.80 -5.23 23.32
N THR A 54 7.42 -6.30 22.80
CA THR A 54 8.87 -6.35 22.56
C THR A 54 9.25 -6.02 21.11
N GLY A 55 8.26 -5.76 20.25
CA GLY A 55 8.45 -5.38 18.85
C GLY A 55 7.46 -4.30 18.39
N MET A 56 7.70 -3.76 17.21
CA MET A 56 6.72 -2.91 16.52
C MET A 56 6.41 -3.53 15.16
N ASP A 57 5.16 -3.94 14.99
CA ASP A 57 4.68 -4.40 13.69
C ASP A 57 4.37 -3.19 12.80
N CYS A 58 5.34 -2.83 11.97
CA CYS A 58 5.25 -1.79 10.96
C CYS A 58 4.98 -2.35 9.56
N SER A 59 4.63 -3.64 9.45
CA SER A 59 4.46 -4.33 8.17
C SER A 59 3.01 -4.69 7.90
N HIS A 60 2.26 -5.07 8.93
CA HIS A 60 0.83 -5.40 8.84
C HIS A 60 -0.06 -4.20 9.08
N TRP A 61 -1.37 -4.37 8.90
CA TRP A 61 -2.37 -3.31 9.04
C TRP A 61 -3.42 -3.69 10.08
N CYS A 62 -3.89 -2.71 10.85
CA CYS A 62 -5.09 -2.88 11.66
C CYS A 62 -6.33 -3.07 10.77
N LEU A 63 -7.31 -3.79 11.29
CA LEU A 63 -8.65 -3.91 10.71
C LEU A 63 -9.71 -3.45 11.74
N ALA A 64 -10.70 -2.63 11.38
CA ALA A 64 -10.86 -1.95 10.09
C ALA A 64 -9.75 -0.91 9.81
N GLY A 65 -9.41 -0.66 8.55
CA GLY A 65 -8.30 0.24 8.22
C GLY A 65 -7.90 0.34 6.75
N VAL A 66 -6.61 0.52 6.51
CA VAL A 66 -6.03 0.77 5.17
C VAL A 66 -6.38 -0.32 4.14
N PRO A 67 -6.38 -1.63 4.49
CA PRO A 67 -6.81 -2.68 3.56
C PRO A 67 -8.27 -2.55 3.10
N ASP A 68 -9.17 -1.98 3.90
CA ASP A 68 -10.55 -1.78 3.49
C ASP A 68 -10.63 -0.74 2.36
N THR A 69 -9.83 0.33 2.44
CA THR A 69 -9.72 1.30 1.32
C THR A 69 -9.18 0.64 0.05
N TRP A 70 -8.25 -0.32 0.15
CA TRP A 70 -7.79 -1.06 -1.02
C TRP A 70 -8.91 -1.89 -1.63
N ASN A 71 -9.73 -2.53 -0.79
CA ASN A 71 -10.89 -3.31 -1.23
C ASN A 71 -11.95 -2.43 -1.89
N GLU A 72 -12.22 -1.24 -1.37
CA GLU A 72 -13.15 -0.29 -1.99
C GLU A 72 -12.66 0.18 -3.37
N ILE A 73 -11.36 0.47 -3.52
CA ILE A 73 -10.80 0.83 -4.83
C ILE A 73 -10.88 -0.37 -5.78
N LEU A 74 -10.56 -1.57 -5.31
CA LEU A 74 -10.66 -2.79 -6.11
C LEU A 74 -12.09 -3.05 -6.55
N TYR A 75 -13.06 -2.94 -5.64
CA TYR A 75 -14.49 -3.11 -5.92
C TYR A 75 -14.94 -2.18 -7.05
N ASN A 76 -14.56 -0.90 -6.99
CA ASN A 76 -14.86 0.08 -8.04
C ASN A 76 -14.17 -0.18 -9.40
N LEU A 77 -13.14 -1.05 -9.44
CA LEU A 77 -12.47 -1.42 -10.70
C LEU A 77 -13.05 -2.70 -11.32
N ILE A 78 -13.71 -3.54 -10.54
CA ILE A 78 -14.22 -4.85 -10.98
C ILE A 78 -15.74 -4.87 -11.23
N VAL A 79 -16.47 -3.91 -10.67
CA VAL A 79 -17.91 -3.74 -10.86
C VAL A 79 -18.22 -2.78 -12.00
#